data_AF-A0A4Z1JCE1-F1
#
_entry.id   AF-A0A4Z1JCE1-F1
#
_cell.length_a   1.000
_cell.length_b   1.000
_cell.length_c   1.000
_cell.angle_alpha   90.00
_cell.angle_beta   90.00
_cell.angle_gamma   90.00
#
_symmetry.space_group_name_H-M   'P 1'
#
loop_
_entity.id
_entity.type
_entity.pdbx_description
1 polymer ?
#
loop_
_entity_poly.entity_id
_entity_poly.type
_entity_poly.pdbx_seq_one_letter_code
_entity_poly.pdbx_strand_id
1 'polypeptide(L)'
;MESPTSYIFYLSTSFVILGFLLNIIWPPLATARIIRFRSPHDAFITTYNGTGAPDAWHWFLLCLATAGILIGFDASGHVAEETKNAAVTAARGILWSTISSGIGGFQGSLL
;
A
#
# COMPACT_ATOMS: atom_id res chain seq x y z
N MET A 1 -8.36 32.12 16.82
CA MET A 1 -9.60 31.37 17.11
C MET A 1 -9.68 30.25 16.09
N GLU A 2 -9.29 29.03 16.46
CA GLU A 2 -9.37 27.88 15.56
C GLU A 2 -10.84 27.48 15.38
N SER A 3 -11.28 27.30 14.15
CA SER A 3 -12.67 26.92 13.85
C SER A 3 -12.95 25.50 14.35
N PRO A 4 -14.16 25.19 14.84
CA PRO A 4 -14.53 23.84 15.29
C PRO A 4 -14.28 22.74 14.23
N THR A 5 -14.26 23.12 12.96
CA THR A 5 -13.92 22.26 11.82
C THR A 5 -12.49 21.73 11.86
N SER A 6 -11.54 22.52 12.38
CA SER A 6 -10.14 22.12 12.46
C SER A 6 -9.94 20.97 13.46
N TYR A 7 -10.66 21.00 14.59
CA TYR A 7 -10.61 19.91 15.58
C TYR A 7 -11.15 18.59 15.03
N ILE A 8 -12.27 18.64 14.30
CA ILE A 8 -12.86 17.46 13.64
C ILE A 8 -11.90 16.88 12.59
N PHE A 9 -11.24 17.75 11.82
CA PHE A 9 -10.24 17.35 10.83
C PHE A 9 -9.04 16.64 11.48
N TYR A 10 -8.47 17.21 12.54
CA TYR A 10 -7.34 16.58 13.25
C TYR A 10 -7.73 15.24 13.88
N LEU A 11 -8.91 15.16 14.48
CA LEU A 11 -9.41 13.93 15.08
C LEU A 11 -9.64 12.84 14.02
N SER A 12 -10.29 13.18 12.90
CA SER A 12 -10.51 12.26 11.77
C SER A 12 -9.18 11.77 11.17
N THR A 13 -8.25 12.69 10.90
CA THR A 13 -6.91 12.36 10.39
C THR A 13 -6.15 11.45 11.35
N SER A 14 -6.27 11.69 12.66
CA SER A 14 -5.65 10.85 13.69
C SER A 14 -6.21 9.42 13.68
N PHE A 15 -7.51 9.23 13.46
CA PHE A 15 -8.09 7.89 13.32
C PHE A 15 -7.60 7.16 12.06
N VAL A 16 -7.42 7.86 10.95
CA VAL A 16 -6.86 7.27 9.72
C VAL A 16 -5.41 6.85 9.95
N ILE A 17 -4.58 7.72 10.55
CA ILE A 17 -3.18 7.41 10.87
C ILE A 17 -3.11 6.25 11.87
N LEU A 18 -3.93 6.26 12.91
CA LEU A 18 -4.00 5.17 13.88
C LEU A 18 -4.37 3.85 13.20
N GLY A 19 -5.41 3.84 12.37
CA GLY A 19 -5.83 2.66 11.61
C GLY A 19 -4.72 2.13 10.69
N PHE A 20 -3.99 3.02 10.02
CA PHE A 20 -2.84 2.66 9.19
C PHE A 20 -1.70 2.03 10.02
N LEU A 21 -1.34 2.64 11.15
CA LEU A 21 -0.30 2.11 12.05
C LEU A 21 -0.68 0.76 12.64
N LEU A 22 -1.95 0.56 13.03
CA LEU A 22 -2.43 -0.74 13.48
C LEU A 22 -2.30 -1.80 12.37
N ASN A 23 -2.65 -1.46 11.12
CA ASN A 23 -2.51 -2.38 9.98
C ASN A 23 -1.04 -2.72 9.66
N ILE A 24 -0.09 -1.85 10.00
CA ILE A 24 1.35 -2.15 9.84
C ILE A 24 1.86 -3.02 10.99
N ILE A 25 1.44 -2.77 12.23
CA ILE A 25 1.98 -3.43 13.43
C ILE A 25 1.34 -4.80 13.66
N TRP A 26 0.05 -4.92 13.36
CA TRP A 26 -0.72 -6.13 13.65
C TRP A 26 -0.21 -7.37 12.90
N PRO A 27 0.04 -7.33 11.58
CA PRO A 27 0.47 -8.52 10.85
C PRO A 27 1.85 -9.05 11.30
N PRO A 28 2.90 -8.24 11.47
CA PRO A 28 4.17 -8.69 12.05
C PRO A 28 4.05 -9.28 13.46
N LEU A 29 3.21 -8.67 14.30
CA LEU A 29 2.98 -9.15 15.66
C LEU A 29 2.26 -10.51 15.67
N ALA A 30 1.28 -10.70 14.79
CA ALA A 30 0.56 -11.96 14.63
C ALA A 30 1.47 -13.07 14.09
N THR A 31 2.29 -12.78 13.08
CA THR A 31 3.26 -13.73 12.51
C THR A 31 4.35 -14.08 13.54
N ALA A 32 4.88 -13.12 14.29
CA ALA A 32 5.88 -13.40 15.32
C ALA A 32 5.38 -14.33 16.45
N ARG A 33 4.08 -14.30 16.78
CA ARG A 33 3.50 -15.03 17.93
C ARG A 33 2.75 -16.31 17.56
N ILE A 34 2.16 -16.38 16.37
CA ILE A 34 1.16 -17.40 16.00
C ILE A 34 1.55 -18.15 14.72
N ILE A 35 2.08 -17.45 13.71
CA ILE A 35 2.32 -18.00 12.36
C ILE A 35 3.80 -17.81 11.99
N ARG A 36 4.62 -18.85 12.01
CA ARG A 36 6.06 -18.69 11.70
C ARG A 36 6.28 -18.24 10.25
N PHE A 37 7.23 -17.31 10.04
CA PHE A 37 7.66 -16.90 8.70
C PHE A 37 8.01 -18.11 7.83
N ARG A 38 7.57 -18.05 6.57
CA ARG A 38 7.90 -19.03 5.54
C ARG A 38 9.41 -18.98 5.22
N SER A 39 10.00 -20.12 4.84
CA SER A 39 11.39 -20.17 4.38
C SER A 39 11.59 -19.25 3.17
N PRO A 40 12.73 -18.55 3.03
CA PRO A 40 12.99 -17.69 1.86
C PRO A 40 12.86 -18.43 0.53
N HIS A 41 13.25 -19.70 0.50
CA HIS A 41 13.10 -20.55 -0.67
C HIS A 41 11.62 -20.72 -1.05
N ASP A 42 10.77 -20.99 -0.05
CA ASP A 42 9.34 -21.20 -0.28
C ASP A 42 8.58 -19.87 -0.52
N ALA A 43 9.17 -18.73 -0.16
CA ALA A 43 8.59 -17.41 -0.38
C ALA A 43 8.90 -16.85 -1.78
N PHE A 44 10.12 -17.09 -2.29
CA PHE A 44 10.60 -16.45 -3.52
C PHE A 44 10.76 -17.39 -4.72
N ILE A 45 10.98 -18.69 -4.49
CA ILE A 45 11.36 -19.62 -5.55
C ILE A 45 10.19 -20.54 -5.95
N THR A 46 9.33 -20.92 -5.00
CA THR A 46 8.20 -21.78 -5.30
C THR A 46 7.02 -21.00 -5.87
N THR A 47 6.53 -21.45 -7.03
CA THR A 47 5.23 -21.04 -7.56
C THR A 47 4.20 -22.11 -7.23
N TYR A 48 3.12 -21.74 -6.53
CA TYR A 48 2.02 -22.65 -6.22
C TYR A 48 0.71 -22.10 -6.79
N ASN A 49 0.13 -22.81 -7.76
CA ASN A 49 -1.14 -22.47 -8.37
C ASN A 49 -2.31 -23.22 -7.72
N GLY A 50 -2.91 -22.60 -6.70
CA GLY A 50 -4.07 -23.16 -6.00
C GLY A 50 -5.42 -22.91 -6.69
N THR A 51 -5.44 -22.24 -7.84
CA THR A 51 -6.69 -21.79 -8.50
C THR A 51 -7.26 -22.80 -9.50
N GLY A 52 -6.45 -23.77 -9.93
CA GLY A 52 -6.80 -24.72 -10.99
C GLY A 52 -6.84 -24.11 -12.41
N ALA A 53 -6.55 -22.82 -12.57
CA ALA A 53 -6.44 -22.15 -13.86
C ALA A 53 -5.07 -22.40 -14.53
N PRO A 54 -4.93 -22.24 -15.86
CA PRO A 54 -3.65 -22.34 -16.54
C PRO A 54 -2.60 -21.38 -15.96
N ASP A 55 -1.34 -21.79 -15.90
CA ASP A 55 -0.28 -21.01 -15.24
C ASP A 55 -0.12 -19.61 -15.82
N ALA A 56 -0.31 -19.44 -17.13
CA ALA A 56 -0.31 -18.13 -17.77
C ALA A 56 -1.40 -17.19 -17.21
N TRP A 57 -2.60 -17.71 -16.92
CA TRP A 57 -3.68 -16.94 -16.32
C TRP A 57 -3.34 -16.52 -14.89
N HIS A 58 -2.69 -17.39 -14.13
CA HIS A 58 -2.23 -17.06 -12.78
C HIS A 58 -1.23 -15.89 -12.79
N TRP A 59 -0.32 -15.84 -13.77
CA TRP A 59 0.58 -14.69 -13.93
C TRP A 59 -0.17 -13.38 -14.19
N PHE A 60 -1.22 -13.38 -15.02
CA PHE A 60 -2.04 -12.18 -15.22
C PHE A 60 -2.79 -11.76 -13.96
N LEU A 61 -3.31 -12.72 -13.18
CA LEU A 61 -3.96 -12.43 -11.90
C LEU A 61 -2.99 -11.86 -10.87
N LEU A 62 -1.74 -12.33 -10.83
CA LEU A 62 -0.69 -11.77 -9.98
C LEU A 62 -0.37 -10.33 -10.38
N CYS A 63 -0.22 -10.04 -11.68
CA CYS A 63 -0.05 -8.67 -12.17
C CYS A 63 -1.23 -7.77 -11.79
N LEU A 64 -2.46 -8.29 -11.86
CA LEU A 64 -3.68 -7.56 -11.47
C LEU A 64 -3.72 -7.28 -9.96
N ALA A 65 -3.35 -8.26 -9.13
CA ALA A 65 -3.27 -8.09 -7.69
C ALA A 65 -2.23 -7.02 -7.30
N THR A 66 -1.05 -7.04 -7.94
CA THR A 66 -0.03 -6.00 -7.73
C THR A 66 -0.48 -4.63 -8.23
N ALA A 67 -1.20 -4.56 -9.35
CA ALA A 67 -1.77 -3.30 -9.84
C ALA A 67 -2.75 -2.68 -8.83
N GLY A 68 -3.51 -3.50 -8.09
CA GLY A 68 -4.41 -3.04 -7.03
C GLY A 68 -3.72 -2.29 -5.89
N ILE A 69 -2.47 -2.62 -5.58
CA ILE A 69 -1.66 -1.94 -4.55
C ILE A 69 -1.24 -0.53 -5.02
N LEU A 70 -1.11 -0.34 -6.33
CA LEU A 70 -0.63 0.90 -6.94
C LEU A 70 -1.76 1.86 -7.35
N ILE A 71 -3.02 1.48 -7.17
CA ILE A 71 -4.17 2.35 -7.50
C ILE A 71 -4.11 3.67 -6.72
N GLY A 72 -4.41 4.77 -7.40
CA GLY A 72 -4.47 6.11 -6.81
C GLY A 72 -3.13 6.87 -6.77
N PHE A 73 -2.06 6.31 -7.34
CA PHE A 73 -0.76 6.98 -7.43
C PHE A 73 -0.80 8.31 -8.22
N ASP A 74 -1.74 8.43 -9.17
CA ASP A 74 -1.95 9.60 -10.04
C ASP A 74 -2.87 10.68 -9.44
N ALA A 75 -3.41 10.48 -8.23
CA ALA A 75 -4.27 11.46 -7.55
C ALA A 75 -3.58 12.83 -7.36
N SER A 76 -2.25 12.82 -7.24
CA SER A 76 -1.42 14.04 -7.17
C SER A 76 -1.44 14.88 -8.45
N GLY A 77 -1.76 14.27 -9.60
CA GLY A 77 -1.98 14.98 -10.86
C GLY A 77 -3.33 15.71 -10.91
N HIS A 78 -4.36 15.17 -10.25
CA HIS A 78 -5.69 15.78 -10.20
C HIS A 78 -5.75 17.00 -9.28
N VAL A 79 -4.96 16.99 -8.20
CA VAL A 79 -4.83 18.13 -7.25
C VAL A 79 -3.73 19.12 -7.69
N ALA A 80 -3.12 18.92 -8.86
CA ALA A 80 -2.00 19.74 -9.32
C ALA A 80 -2.35 21.24 -9.43
N GLU A 81 -3.61 21.57 -9.74
CA GLU A 81 -4.13 22.94 -9.87
C GLU A 81 -4.00 23.76 -8.58
N GLU A 82 -4.08 23.11 -7.41
CA GLU A 82 -4.00 23.76 -6.11
C GLU A 82 -2.56 23.82 -5.56
N THR A 83 -1.56 23.33 -6.32
CA THR A 83 -0.17 23.25 -5.86
C THR A 83 0.73 24.32 -6.48
N LYS A 84 1.60 24.92 -5.65
CA LYS A 84 2.69 25.76 -6.18
C LYS A 84 3.71 24.88 -6.90
N ASN A 85 4.19 25.33 -8.06
CA ASN A 85 5.09 24.57 -8.93
C ASN A 85 4.53 23.20 -9.35
N ALA A 86 3.28 23.20 -9.85
CA ALA A 86 2.50 22.01 -10.18
C ALA A 86 3.26 20.92 -10.94
N ALA A 87 4.05 21.28 -11.96
CA ALA A 87 4.82 20.30 -12.75
C ALA A 87 5.80 19.47 -11.90
N VAL A 88 6.50 20.12 -10.96
CA VAL A 88 7.49 19.44 -10.09
C VAL A 88 6.79 18.75 -8.91
N THR A 89 5.77 19.39 -8.34
CA THR A 89 5.06 18.88 -7.16
C THR A 89 4.22 17.64 -7.52
N ALA A 90 3.49 17.67 -8.63
CA ALA A 90 2.72 16.51 -9.10
C ALA A 90 3.65 15.35 -9.48
N ALA A 91 4.73 15.61 -10.24
CA ALA A 91 5.68 14.56 -10.62
C ALA A 91 6.34 13.90 -9.40
N ARG A 92 6.71 14.67 -8.38
CA ARG A 92 7.23 14.13 -7.11
C ARG A 92 6.16 13.36 -6.35
N GLY A 93 4.91 13.83 -6.35
CA GLY A 93 3.77 13.14 -5.74
C GLY A 93 3.57 11.76 -6.33
N ILE A 94 3.50 11.66 -7.67
CA ILE A 94 3.39 10.39 -8.39
C ILE A 94 4.55 9.46 -8.02
N LEU A 95 5.79 9.95 -8.08
CA LEU A 95 6.97 9.14 -7.77
C LEU A 95 6.95 8.59 -6.33
N TRP A 96 6.70 9.46 -5.35
CA TRP A 96 6.72 9.07 -3.94
C TRP A 96 5.53 8.18 -3.57
N SER A 97 4.36 8.38 -4.19
CA SER A 97 3.21 7.49 -4.02
C SER A 97 3.48 6.09 -4.58
N THR A 98 4.12 5.98 -5.74
CA THR A 98 4.52 4.67 -6.29
C THR A 98 5.53 3.96 -5.39
N ILE A 99 6.54 4.68 -4.88
CA ILE A 99 7.57 4.11 -4.00
C ILE A 99 6.96 3.67 -2.66
N SER A 100 6.12 4.50 -2.04
CA SER A 100 5.51 4.19 -0.74
C SER A 100 4.54 3.01 -0.84
N SER A 101 3.71 2.95 -1.90
CA SER A 101 2.85 1.79 -2.17
C SER A 101 3.64 0.52 -2.46
N GLY A 102 4.74 0.61 -3.21
CA GLY A 102 5.62 -0.53 -3.47
C GLY A 102 6.26 -1.11 -2.21
N ILE A 103 6.80 -0.25 -1.34
CA ILE A 103 7.39 -0.67 -0.06
C ILE A 103 6.32 -1.25 0.88
N GLY A 104 5.17 -0.59 0.99
CA GLY A 104 4.06 -1.04 1.83
C GLY A 104 3.48 -2.39 1.36
N GLY A 105 3.30 -2.55 0.04
CA GLY A 105 2.82 -3.79 -0.55
C GLY A 105 3.79 -4.96 -0.39
N PHE A 106 5.10 -4.70 -0.54
CA PHE A 106 6.13 -5.71 -0.31
C PHE A 106 6.14 -6.19 1.13
N GLN A 107 6.05 -5.29 2.11
CA GLN A 107 5.98 -5.64 3.52
C GLN A 107 4.72 -6.45 3.86
N GLY A 108 3.57 -6.11 3.29
CA GLY A 108 2.33 -6.86 3.50
C GLY A 108 2.32 -8.26 2.87
N SER A 109 3.04 -8.45 1.76
CA SER A 109 3.07 -9.73 1.02
C SER A 109 4.09 -10.73 1.55
N LEU A 110 4.99 -10.30 2.44
CA LEU A 110 6.07 -11.12 3.02
C LEU A 110 5.72 -11.76 4.37
N LEU A 111 4.51 -11.49 4.88
CA LEU A 111 3.95 -12.02 6.13
C LEU A 111 3.01 -13.20 5.85
#